data_AF-A0A554I722-F1
#
_entry.id   AF-A0A554I722-F1
#
_cell.length_a   1.000
_cell.length_b   1.000
_cell.length_c   1.000
_cell.angle_alpha   90.00
_cell.angle_beta   90.00
_cell.angle_gamma   90.00
#
_symmetry.space_group_name_H-M   'P 1'
#
loop_
_entity.id
_entity.type
_entity.pdbx_description
1 polymer ?
#
loop_
_entity_poly.entity_id
_entity_poly.type
_entity_poly.pdbx_seq_one_letter_code
_entity_poly.pdbx_strand_id
1 'polypeptide(L)'
;MNKKFIIPALVIVFCFGVYFFFLKTPLSPIPDKEIPTEGVINSAIFVCADNKSVQGIFFKDRVELSLSDGRNMLLSQAISASGARYANQDESFVFWNKGNTAFIDEKGEVTFKDCIEKIAGDESKTTIANPASENCIKVGGNLKIEKRGDGGEYGLCYFEDNRACEEWALLRGECPYGGRRTTGFDTIDQNYCAWLGGDTFAMENSVCTFKNGSTCPTIDLYNGTCSPKGI
;
A
#
# COMPACT_ATOMS: atom_id res chain seq x y z
N MET A 1 35.00 -62.78 -10.62
CA MET A 1 34.42 -61.54 -10.07
C MET A 1 33.91 -60.67 -11.22
N ASN A 2 32.59 -60.44 -11.25
CA ASN A 2 31.83 -59.99 -12.42
C ASN A 2 32.04 -58.50 -12.74
N LYS A 3 32.87 -58.20 -13.76
CA LYS A 3 33.13 -56.85 -14.28
C LYS A 3 31.93 -56.18 -14.98
N LYS A 4 30.78 -56.86 -15.10
CA LYS A 4 29.60 -56.36 -15.85
C LYS A 4 28.74 -55.32 -15.09
N PHE A 5 28.95 -55.11 -13.78
CA PHE A 5 28.18 -54.15 -12.98
C PHE A 5 28.92 -52.85 -12.63
N ILE A 6 30.22 -52.73 -12.96
CA ILE A 6 31.04 -51.57 -12.57
C ILE A 6 30.79 -50.36 -13.46
N ILE A 7 30.52 -50.59 -14.75
CA ILE A 7 30.34 -49.53 -15.75
C ILE A 7 29.06 -48.70 -15.52
N PRO A 8 27.86 -49.27 -15.27
CA PRO A 8 26.66 -48.45 -15.03
C PRO A 8 26.71 -47.69 -13.70
N ALA A 9 27.40 -48.22 -12.67
CA ALA A 9 27.55 -47.55 -11.38
C ALA A 9 28.39 -46.27 -11.49
N LEU A 10 29.46 -46.27 -12.29
CA LEU A 10 30.31 -45.09 -12.49
C LEU A 10 29.60 -43.97 -13.27
N VAL A 11 28.76 -44.30 -14.25
CA VAL A 11 28.00 -43.30 -15.02
C VAL A 11 26.96 -42.60 -14.14
N ILE A 12 26.25 -43.33 -13.28
CA ILE A 12 25.25 -42.75 -12.38
C ILE A 12 25.90 -41.82 -11.36
N VAL A 13 27.05 -42.21 -10.79
CA VAL A 13 27.81 -41.35 -9.84
C VAL A 13 28.33 -40.09 -10.53
N PHE A 14 28.78 -40.19 -11.78
CA PHE A 14 29.23 -39.02 -12.55
C PHE A 14 28.06 -38.10 -12.91
N CYS A 15 26.93 -38.63 -13.35
CA CYS A 15 25.73 -37.83 -13.64
C CYS A 15 25.15 -37.17 -12.38
N PHE A 16 25.09 -37.86 -11.25
CA PHE A 16 24.67 -37.27 -9.97
C PHE A 16 25.67 -36.24 -9.44
N GLY A 17 26.97 -36.49 -9.58
CA GLY A 17 28.02 -35.55 -9.19
C GLY A 17 27.99 -34.27 -10.02
N VAL A 18 27.80 -34.38 -11.34
CA VAL A 18 27.66 -33.23 -12.25
C VAL A 18 26.35 -32.48 -11.96
N TYR A 19 25.24 -33.20 -11.74
CA TYR A 19 23.95 -32.59 -11.35
C TYR A 19 24.03 -31.81 -10.03
N PHE A 20 24.69 -32.37 -9.01
CA PHE A 20 24.94 -31.68 -7.74
C PHE A 20 25.92 -30.52 -7.87
N PHE A 21 26.90 -30.60 -8.77
CA PHE A 21 27.83 -29.50 -9.04
C PHE A 21 27.11 -28.31 -9.71
N PHE A 22 26.21 -28.57 -10.67
CA PHE A 22 25.39 -27.53 -11.31
C PHE A 22 24.28 -26.96 -10.41
N LEU A 23 23.81 -27.71 -9.40
CA LEU A 23 22.88 -27.18 -8.39
C LEU A 23 23.57 -26.37 -7.28
N LYS A 24 24.89 -26.50 -7.11
CA LYS A 24 25.67 -25.78 -6.09
C LYS A 24 26.43 -24.58 -6.63
N THR A 25 26.43 -24.31 -7.93
CA THR A 25 26.86 -23.00 -8.42
C THR A 25 25.81 -21.98 -7.96
N PRO A 26 26.12 -21.08 -7.00
CA PRO A 26 25.24 -19.95 -6.78
C PRO A 26 25.09 -19.25 -8.13
N LEU A 27 23.85 -18.96 -8.53
CA LEU A 27 23.60 -18.01 -9.61
C LEU A 27 24.44 -16.78 -9.27
N SER A 28 25.50 -16.55 -10.04
CA SER A 28 26.25 -15.31 -9.92
C SER A 28 25.22 -14.19 -10.07
N PRO A 29 25.16 -13.22 -9.16
CA PRO A 29 24.29 -12.08 -9.35
C PRO A 29 24.58 -11.54 -10.73
N ILE A 30 23.54 -11.42 -11.56
CA ILE A 30 23.64 -10.62 -12.77
C ILE A 30 24.12 -9.27 -12.25
N PRO A 31 25.26 -8.74 -12.73
CA PRO A 31 25.65 -7.40 -12.35
C PRO A 31 24.51 -6.51 -12.82
N ASP A 32 23.73 -5.99 -11.86
CA ASP A 32 22.78 -4.93 -12.12
C ASP A 32 23.60 -3.86 -12.82
N LYS A 33 23.32 -3.68 -14.12
CA LYS A 33 23.90 -2.61 -14.90
C LYS A 33 23.34 -1.34 -14.27
N GLU A 34 24.08 -0.77 -13.31
CA GLU A 34 23.82 0.58 -12.80
C GLU A 34 23.65 1.46 -14.03
N ILE A 35 22.41 1.90 -14.25
CA ILE A 35 22.08 2.84 -15.31
C ILE A 35 22.89 4.10 -14.97
N PRO A 36 23.77 4.57 -15.86
CA PRO A 36 24.58 5.75 -15.59
C PRO A 36 23.65 6.93 -15.26
N THR A 37 23.65 7.37 -14.02
CA THR A 37 22.87 8.51 -13.51
C THR A 37 23.44 9.86 -13.95
N GLU A 38 24.40 9.86 -14.87
CA GLU A 38 25.10 11.06 -15.31
C GLU A 38 24.26 11.84 -16.33
N GLY A 39 23.66 12.95 -15.88
CA GLY A 39 22.98 13.92 -16.74
C GLY A 39 21.45 13.94 -16.67
N VAL A 40 20.83 13.12 -15.81
CA VAL A 40 19.39 13.21 -15.52
C VAL A 40 19.10 14.53 -14.79
N ILE A 41 18.22 15.36 -15.35
CA ILE A 41 17.81 16.63 -14.73
C ILE A 41 16.57 16.47 -13.84
N ASN A 42 15.67 15.56 -14.21
CA ASN A 42 14.44 15.26 -13.47
C ASN A 42 13.89 13.91 -13.93
N SER A 43 13.00 13.31 -13.13
CA SER A 43 12.17 12.20 -13.53
C SER A 43 10.74 12.41 -13.05
N ALA A 44 9.75 12.09 -13.87
CA ALA A 44 8.35 12.22 -13.51
C ALA A 44 7.55 11.01 -13.99
N ILE A 45 6.49 10.67 -13.26
CA ILE A 45 5.50 9.67 -13.70
C ILE A 45 4.20 10.42 -13.92
N PHE A 46 3.57 10.25 -15.07
CA PHE A 46 2.26 10.81 -15.37
C PHE A 46 1.24 9.68 -15.43
N VAL A 47 0.15 9.80 -14.66
CA VAL A 47 -0.99 8.89 -14.71
C VAL A 47 -2.03 9.49 -15.64
N CYS A 48 -2.44 8.74 -16.65
CA CYS A 48 -3.36 9.17 -17.69
C CYS A 48 -4.72 8.49 -17.55
N ALA A 49 -5.69 8.91 -18.37
CA ALA A 49 -6.95 8.19 -18.52
C ALA A 49 -6.73 6.73 -18.99
N ASP A 50 -7.77 5.90 -18.86
CA ASP A 50 -7.81 4.52 -19.36
C ASP A 50 -6.71 3.61 -18.75
N ASN A 51 -6.34 3.86 -17.49
CA ASN A 51 -5.28 3.16 -16.75
C ASN A 51 -3.90 3.18 -17.46
N LYS A 52 -3.65 4.22 -18.25
CA LYS A 52 -2.36 4.41 -18.92
C LYS A 52 -1.40 5.24 -18.05
N SER A 53 -0.11 5.11 -18.31
CA SER A 53 0.91 5.94 -17.66
C SER A 53 2.11 6.19 -18.56
N VAL A 54 2.83 7.27 -18.25
CA VAL A 54 4.05 7.70 -18.92
C VAL A 54 5.10 8.00 -17.86
N GLN A 55 6.16 7.22 -17.79
CA GLN A 55 7.35 7.56 -17.00
C GLN A 55 8.33 8.30 -17.90
N GLY A 56 8.78 9.49 -17.49
CA GLY A 56 9.75 10.29 -18.22
C GLY A 56 11.02 10.51 -17.40
N ILE A 57 12.17 10.18 -17.97
CA ILE A 57 13.50 10.56 -17.47
C ILE A 57 14.00 11.71 -18.35
N PHE A 58 14.07 12.89 -17.78
CA PHE A 58 14.41 14.11 -18.48
C PHE A 58 15.91 14.36 -18.40
N PHE A 59 16.48 14.74 -19.54
CA PHE A 59 17.84 15.24 -19.69
C PHE A 59 17.76 16.68 -20.21
N LYS A 60 18.91 17.36 -20.31
CA LYS A 60 18.99 18.75 -20.76
C LYS A 60 18.33 18.98 -22.13
N ASP A 61 18.42 18.03 -23.05
CA ASP A 61 18.03 18.18 -24.47
C ASP A 61 17.09 17.08 -24.99
N ARG A 62 16.72 16.11 -24.15
CA ARG A 62 15.93 14.94 -24.54
C ARG A 62 15.17 14.35 -23.36
N VAL A 63 14.23 13.45 -23.65
CA VAL A 63 13.51 12.66 -22.66
C VAL A 63 13.48 11.18 -23.07
N GLU A 64 13.74 10.30 -22.11
CA GLU A 64 13.47 8.88 -22.23
C GLU A 64 12.10 8.59 -21.62
N LEU A 65 11.17 8.05 -22.42
CA LEU A 65 9.83 7.70 -21.99
C LEU A 65 9.69 6.18 -21.88
N SER A 66 9.00 5.74 -20.85
CA SER A 66 8.49 4.37 -20.69
C SER A 66 6.98 4.43 -20.51
N LEU A 67 6.25 3.81 -21.45
CA LEU A 67 4.79 3.85 -21.51
C LEU A 67 4.19 2.59 -20.88
N SER A 68 2.99 2.72 -20.31
CA SER A 68 2.24 1.59 -19.74
C SER A 68 1.88 0.49 -20.74
N ASP A 69 1.92 0.78 -22.04
CA ASP A 69 1.72 -0.19 -23.11
C ASP A 69 2.99 -1.00 -23.46
N GLY A 70 4.08 -0.77 -22.73
CA GLY A 70 5.35 -1.47 -22.86
C GLY A 70 6.35 -0.83 -23.84
N ARG A 71 5.99 0.27 -24.52
CA ARG A 71 6.90 0.99 -25.40
C ARG A 71 7.89 1.85 -24.61
N ASN A 72 9.12 1.93 -25.11
CA ASN A 72 10.12 2.88 -24.67
C ASN A 72 10.52 3.79 -25.83
N MET A 73 10.64 5.08 -25.59
CA MET A 73 10.91 6.08 -26.61
C MET A 73 12.02 7.01 -26.15
N LEU A 74 12.89 7.43 -27.06
CA LEU A 74 13.82 8.53 -26.81
C LEU A 74 13.45 9.68 -27.74
N LEU A 75 13.11 10.84 -27.16
CA LEU A 75 12.65 11.99 -27.91
C LEU A 75 13.55 13.20 -27.64
N SER A 76 13.92 13.91 -28.69
CA SER A 76 14.66 15.17 -28.58
C SER A 76 13.71 16.31 -28.24
N GLN A 77 14.19 17.29 -27.47
CA GLN A 77 13.43 18.50 -27.22
C GLN A 77 13.21 19.27 -28.52
N ALA A 78 11.98 19.68 -28.77
CA ALA A 78 11.57 20.44 -29.94
C ALA A 78 11.07 21.83 -29.53
N ILE A 79 11.03 22.76 -30.50
CA ILE A 79 10.57 24.13 -30.26
C ILE A 79 9.13 24.13 -29.74
N SER A 80 8.87 24.90 -28.67
CA SER A 80 7.57 25.04 -28.03
C SER A 80 7.33 26.50 -27.60
N ALA A 81 6.07 26.94 -27.70
CA ALA A 81 5.66 28.26 -27.21
C ALA A 81 5.33 28.28 -25.71
N SER A 82 4.89 27.15 -25.14
CA SER A 82 4.56 27.03 -23.73
C SER A 82 4.61 25.57 -23.27
N GLY A 83 5.40 25.33 -22.23
CA GLY A 83 5.74 23.99 -21.75
C GLY A 83 6.83 23.33 -22.57
N ALA A 84 7.22 22.13 -22.15
CA ALA A 84 8.23 21.33 -22.83
C ALA A 84 7.55 20.44 -23.89
N ARG A 85 8.16 20.40 -25.07
CA ARG A 85 7.74 19.56 -26.20
C ARG A 85 8.90 18.69 -26.60
N TYR A 86 8.65 17.40 -26.76
CA TYR A 86 9.64 16.43 -27.22
C TYR A 86 9.05 15.62 -28.36
N ALA A 87 9.81 15.46 -29.44
CA ALA A 87 9.32 14.81 -30.65
C ALA A 87 10.39 13.90 -31.26
N ASN A 88 9.94 12.91 -32.03
CA ASN A 88 10.80 12.17 -32.94
C ASN A 88 11.07 12.98 -34.22
N GLN A 89 11.95 12.48 -35.09
CA GLN A 89 12.44 13.22 -36.25
C GLN A 89 11.35 13.61 -37.26
N ASP A 90 10.33 12.77 -37.42
CA ASP A 90 9.21 13.00 -38.35
C ASP A 90 7.98 13.63 -37.66
N GLU A 91 8.10 13.98 -36.38
CA GLU A 91 7.04 14.49 -35.51
C GLU A 91 5.77 13.62 -35.48
N SER A 92 5.86 12.35 -35.86
CA SER A 92 4.73 11.40 -35.80
C SER A 92 4.40 10.98 -34.37
N PHE A 93 5.30 11.24 -33.41
CA PHE A 93 5.11 11.04 -31.98
C PHE A 93 5.60 12.27 -31.23
N VAL A 94 4.71 12.91 -30.48
CA VAL A 94 5.02 14.12 -29.72
C VAL A 94 4.54 13.97 -28.28
N PHE A 95 5.47 14.08 -27.34
CA PHE A 95 5.18 14.20 -25.92
C PHE A 95 5.16 15.66 -25.51
N TRP A 96 4.04 16.07 -24.92
CA TRP A 96 3.85 17.41 -24.39
C TRP A 96 3.83 17.34 -22.87
N ASN A 97 4.65 18.15 -22.22
CA ASN A 97 4.62 18.34 -20.77
C ASN A 97 4.43 19.82 -20.43
N LYS A 98 3.30 20.13 -19.78
CA LYS A 98 2.87 21.48 -19.42
C LYS A 98 2.62 21.54 -17.91
N GLY A 99 3.60 22.03 -17.15
CA GLY A 99 3.53 22.01 -15.69
C GLY A 99 3.39 20.57 -15.18
N ASN A 100 2.37 20.32 -14.36
CA ASN A 100 2.05 18.99 -13.83
C ASN A 100 1.15 18.16 -14.76
N THR A 101 0.94 18.57 -16.01
CA THR A 101 0.11 17.84 -16.98
C THR A 101 0.94 17.35 -18.15
N ALA A 102 0.49 16.28 -18.79
CA ALA A 102 1.07 15.78 -20.02
C ALA A 102 0.04 15.14 -20.94
N PHE A 103 0.42 14.98 -22.21
CA PHE A 103 -0.29 14.14 -23.16
C PHE A 103 0.65 13.70 -24.28
N ILE A 104 0.28 12.63 -24.99
CA ILE A 104 1.00 12.14 -26.17
C ILE A 104 0.08 12.27 -27.38
N ASP A 105 0.61 12.91 -28.42
CA ASP A 105 0.03 12.98 -29.76
C ASP A 105 0.77 12.01 -30.67
N GLU A 106 0.04 11.09 -31.29
CA GLU A 106 0.55 10.18 -32.31
C GLU A 106 -0.17 10.46 -33.62
N LYS A 107 0.54 11.03 -34.59
CA LYS A 107 0.03 11.36 -35.93
C LYS A 107 -1.24 12.24 -35.91
N GLY A 108 -1.37 13.14 -34.94
CA GLY A 108 -2.51 14.03 -34.78
C GLY A 108 -3.63 13.49 -33.90
N GLU A 109 -3.48 12.29 -33.33
CA GLU A 109 -4.44 11.71 -32.38
C GLU A 109 -3.83 11.64 -30.97
N VAL A 110 -4.58 12.09 -29.96
CA VAL A 110 -4.13 12.02 -28.57
C VAL A 110 -4.36 10.61 -28.02
N THR A 111 -3.28 9.84 -27.86
CA THR A 111 -3.34 8.43 -27.42
C THR A 111 -3.14 8.26 -25.91
N PHE A 112 -2.48 9.23 -25.26
CA PHE A 112 -2.39 9.36 -23.80
C PHE A 112 -2.92 10.75 -23.44
N LYS A 113 -4.14 10.77 -22.88
CA LYS A 113 -4.89 11.99 -22.54
C LYS A 113 -5.01 12.16 -21.04
N ASP A 114 -5.28 13.40 -20.62
CA ASP A 114 -5.55 13.78 -19.24
C ASP A 114 -4.46 13.31 -18.26
N CYS A 115 -3.20 13.31 -18.68
CA CYS A 115 -2.13 12.82 -17.83
C CYS A 115 -1.75 13.87 -16.78
N ILE A 116 -1.70 13.45 -15.53
CA ILE A 116 -1.30 14.27 -14.39
C ILE A 116 -0.03 13.68 -13.77
N GLU A 117 0.94 14.54 -13.51
CA GLU A 117 2.19 14.19 -12.83
C GLU A 117 1.87 13.67 -11.43
N LYS A 118 2.24 12.42 -11.20
CA LYS A 118 2.36 11.81 -9.90
C LYS A 118 3.59 12.43 -9.24
N ILE A 119 3.34 13.41 -8.39
CA ILE A 119 4.37 14.10 -7.60
C ILE A 119 5.21 13.03 -6.90
N ALA A 120 6.52 13.06 -7.06
CA ALA A 120 7.45 12.24 -6.28
C ALA A 120 7.29 12.62 -4.79
N GLY A 121 6.47 11.86 -4.08
CA GLY A 121 5.85 12.20 -2.79
C GLY A 121 4.50 11.49 -2.62
N ASP A 122 3.85 11.14 -3.73
CA ASP A 122 2.92 10.04 -3.83
C ASP A 122 3.69 8.81 -4.31
N GLU A 123 4.46 8.19 -3.41
CA GLU A 123 4.56 6.74 -3.47
C GLU A 123 3.10 6.25 -3.60
N SER A 124 2.75 5.37 -4.52
CA SER A 124 2.13 4.11 -4.06
C SER A 124 2.55 3.79 -2.63
N LYS A 125 1.89 4.46 -1.70
CA LYS A 125 1.68 4.02 -0.37
C LYS A 125 0.98 2.69 -0.58
N THR A 126 1.76 1.61 -0.56
CA THR A 126 1.52 0.65 0.50
C THR A 126 1.65 1.39 1.83
N THR A 127 0.74 2.35 2.12
CA THR A 127 0.18 2.42 3.45
C THR A 127 -0.25 1.00 3.65
N ILE A 128 0.44 0.30 4.54
CA ILE A 128 -0.13 -0.89 5.14
C ILE A 128 -1.48 -0.37 5.63
N ALA A 129 -2.52 -0.66 4.85
CA ALA A 129 -3.86 -0.22 5.18
C ALA A 129 -4.10 -0.81 6.56
N ASN A 130 -4.55 0.02 7.50
CA ASN A 130 -4.73 -0.44 8.86
C ASN A 130 -5.69 -1.65 8.80
N PRO A 131 -5.24 -2.85 9.21
CA PRO A 131 -6.04 -4.06 9.02
C PRO A 131 -7.36 -4.00 9.78
N ALA A 132 -7.42 -3.26 10.89
CA ALA A 132 -8.64 -3.04 11.64
C ALA A 132 -9.61 -2.12 10.88
N SER A 133 -9.10 -1.04 10.31
CA SER A 133 -9.85 -0.11 9.45
C SER A 133 -10.41 -0.81 8.21
N GLU A 134 -9.59 -1.60 7.51
CA GLU A 134 -10.02 -2.40 6.35
C GLU A 134 -11.06 -3.45 6.74
N ASN A 135 -10.86 -4.10 7.89
CA ASN A 135 -11.83 -5.06 8.40
C ASN A 135 -13.18 -4.40 8.71
N CYS A 136 -13.20 -3.19 9.27
CA CYS A 136 -14.44 -2.45 9.49
C CYS A 136 -15.26 -2.27 8.20
N ILE A 137 -14.61 -1.77 7.15
CA ILE A 137 -15.25 -1.56 5.84
C ILE A 137 -15.70 -2.90 5.25
N LYS A 138 -14.85 -3.93 5.34
CA LYS A 138 -15.15 -5.29 4.84
C LYS A 138 -16.37 -5.92 5.48
N VAL A 139 -16.62 -5.66 6.77
CA VAL A 139 -17.81 -6.17 7.47
C VAL A 139 -19.04 -5.25 7.33
N GLY A 140 -18.97 -4.28 6.43
CA GLY A 140 -20.09 -3.38 6.11
C GLY A 140 -20.27 -2.22 7.09
N GLY A 141 -19.28 -1.95 7.93
CA GLY A 141 -19.31 -0.82 8.85
C GLY A 141 -18.75 0.47 8.22
N ASN A 142 -19.01 1.59 8.88
CA ASN A 142 -18.45 2.89 8.56
C ASN A 142 -17.39 3.28 9.60
N LEU A 143 -16.15 3.45 9.15
CA LEU A 143 -15.04 3.82 10.02
C LEU A 143 -15.04 5.32 10.31
N LYS A 144 -14.90 5.68 11.58
CA LYS A 144 -14.67 7.05 12.04
C LYS A 144 -13.53 7.08 13.06
N ILE A 145 -12.63 8.03 12.91
CA ILE A 145 -11.56 8.25 13.89
C ILE A 145 -12.07 9.23 14.96
N GLU A 146 -11.92 8.84 16.22
CA GLU A 146 -12.32 9.62 17.39
C GLU A 146 -11.11 9.87 18.30
N LYS A 147 -11.29 10.79 19.26
CA LYS A 147 -10.28 11.12 20.27
C LYS A 147 -10.74 10.73 21.65
N ARG A 148 -9.84 10.10 22.39
CA ARG A 148 -9.98 9.76 23.81
C ARG A 148 -9.81 11.02 24.68
N GLY A 149 -10.07 10.87 25.98
CA GLY A 149 -9.92 11.97 26.92
C GLY A 149 -8.47 12.45 27.11
N ASP A 150 -7.49 11.58 26.82
CA ASP A 150 -6.07 11.94 26.75
C ASP A 150 -5.61 12.51 25.39
N GLY A 151 -6.54 12.64 24.44
CA GLY A 151 -6.24 13.07 23.07
C GLY A 151 -5.71 11.98 22.16
N GLY A 152 -5.52 10.74 22.64
CA GLY A 152 -5.17 9.60 21.81
C GLY A 152 -6.27 9.27 20.81
N GLU A 153 -5.91 8.87 19.60
CA GLU A 153 -6.87 8.51 18.56
C GLU A 153 -7.24 7.03 18.60
N TYR A 154 -8.50 6.73 18.26
CA TYR A 154 -8.99 5.36 18.11
C TYR A 154 -10.02 5.30 16.98
N GLY A 155 -10.10 4.16 16.29
CA GLY A 155 -11.07 3.94 15.23
C GLY A 155 -12.36 3.31 15.77
N LEU A 156 -13.50 3.91 15.45
CA LEU A 156 -14.82 3.32 15.69
C LEU A 156 -15.41 2.84 14.37
N CYS A 157 -15.78 1.57 14.37
CA CYS A 157 -16.56 0.96 13.31
C CYS A 157 -18.05 1.03 13.65
N TYR A 158 -18.77 1.92 12.98
CA TYR A 158 -20.21 2.11 13.13
C TYR A 158 -21.01 1.18 12.22
N PHE A 159 -22.12 0.66 12.75
CA PHE A 159 -23.10 -0.15 12.05
C PHE A 159 -24.48 0.51 12.10
N GLU A 160 -25.48 -0.11 11.50
CA GLU A 160 -26.88 0.29 11.62
C GLU A 160 -27.34 0.32 13.09
N ASP A 161 -28.46 1.00 13.35
CA ASP A 161 -29.04 1.18 14.70
C ASP A 161 -28.11 1.83 15.74
N ASN A 162 -27.15 2.66 15.31
CA ASN A 162 -26.16 3.32 16.17
C ASN A 162 -25.32 2.33 16.99
N ARG A 163 -25.08 1.14 16.44
CA ARG A 163 -24.17 0.16 17.03
C ARG A 163 -22.75 0.45 16.62
N ALA A 164 -21.78 0.18 17.49
CA ALA A 164 -20.37 0.36 17.14
C ALA A 164 -19.45 -0.60 17.89
N CYS A 165 -18.24 -0.73 17.37
CA CYS A 165 -17.09 -1.38 18.01
C CYS A 165 -15.85 -0.53 17.77
N GLU A 166 -14.88 -0.59 18.67
CA GLU A 166 -13.53 -0.17 18.36
C GLU A 166 -12.93 -1.12 17.31
N GLU A 167 -12.21 -0.57 16.33
CA GLU A 167 -11.83 -1.32 15.11
C GLU A 167 -10.95 -2.53 15.39
N TRP A 168 -10.04 -2.45 16.37
CA TRP A 168 -9.16 -3.54 16.75
C TRP A 168 -9.90 -4.59 17.59
N ALA A 169 -10.77 -4.15 18.50
CA ALA A 169 -11.66 -5.05 19.24
C ALA A 169 -12.58 -5.84 18.30
N LEU A 170 -13.06 -5.21 17.22
CA LEU A 170 -13.83 -5.87 16.16
C LEU A 170 -12.95 -6.86 15.38
N LEU A 171 -11.74 -6.47 14.97
CA LEU A 171 -10.82 -7.33 14.23
C LEU A 171 -10.46 -8.61 15.01
N ARG A 172 -10.27 -8.51 16.33
CA ARG A 172 -9.97 -9.64 17.21
C ARG A 172 -11.19 -10.46 17.63
N GLY A 173 -12.40 -10.01 17.30
CA GLY A 173 -13.65 -10.67 17.71
C GLY A 173 -13.99 -10.49 19.20
N GLU A 174 -13.39 -9.51 19.86
CA GLU A 174 -13.73 -9.10 21.23
C GLU A 174 -15.05 -8.33 21.25
N CYS A 175 -15.29 -7.55 20.19
CA CYS A 175 -16.55 -6.90 19.90
C CYS A 175 -17.27 -7.64 18.73
N PRO A 176 -18.58 -7.95 18.86
CA PRO A 176 -19.31 -8.73 17.87
C PRO A 176 -19.48 -8.01 16.53
N TYR A 177 -19.50 -8.78 15.43
CA TYR A 177 -19.93 -8.28 14.13
C TYR A 177 -21.34 -7.67 14.21
N GLY A 178 -21.54 -6.50 13.60
CA GLY A 178 -22.77 -5.72 13.72
C GLY A 178 -22.79 -4.77 14.92
N GLY A 179 -21.75 -4.73 15.74
CA GLY A 179 -21.57 -3.71 16.77
C GLY A 179 -22.33 -3.95 18.07
N ARG A 180 -21.83 -3.35 19.16
CA ARG A 180 -22.54 -3.25 20.44
C ARG A 180 -23.42 -2.02 20.46
N ARG A 181 -24.61 -2.16 21.04
CA ARG A 181 -25.52 -1.04 21.29
C ARG A 181 -25.07 -0.33 22.56
N THR A 182 -24.80 0.96 22.46
CA THR A 182 -24.31 1.78 23.58
C THR A 182 -25.31 2.84 24.04
N THR A 183 -26.53 2.85 23.50
CA THR A 183 -27.60 3.79 23.90
C THR A 183 -28.12 3.59 25.34
N GLY A 184 -27.55 2.66 26.11
CA GLY A 184 -27.95 2.35 27.48
C GLY A 184 -26.94 2.81 28.54
N PHE A 185 -25.88 3.50 28.14
CA PHE A 185 -24.88 4.07 29.04
C PHE A 185 -25.04 5.59 29.15
N ASP A 186 -24.61 6.14 30.27
CA ASP A 186 -24.76 7.54 30.61
C ASP A 186 -23.58 8.39 30.12
N THR A 187 -22.40 7.77 29.95
CA THR A 187 -21.15 8.48 29.67
C THR A 187 -20.34 7.88 28.52
N ILE A 188 -19.45 8.70 27.94
CA ILE A 188 -18.59 8.27 26.83
C ILE A 188 -17.56 7.22 27.26
N ASP A 189 -17.09 7.27 28.51
CA ASP A 189 -16.14 6.29 29.04
C ASP A 189 -16.78 4.90 29.24
N GLN A 190 -18.06 4.85 29.59
CA GLN A 190 -18.84 3.62 29.60
C GLN A 190 -19.03 3.07 28.17
N ASN A 191 -19.36 3.95 27.21
CA ASN A 191 -19.44 3.57 25.79
C ASN A 191 -18.11 3.01 25.28
N TYR A 192 -17.00 3.67 25.61
CA TYR A 192 -15.66 3.27 25.20
C TYR A 192 -15.29 1.89 25.74
N CYS A 193 -15.61 1.60 27.01
CA CYS A 193 -15.48 0.25 27.56
C CYS A 193 -16.23 -0.79 26.71
N ALA A 194 -17.50 -0.52 26.40
CA ALA A 194 -18.32 -1.44 25.62
C ALA A 194 -17.78 -1.62 24.18
N TRP A 195 -17.27 -0.56 23.55
CA TRP A 195 -16.70 -0.61 22.20
C TRP A 195 -15.40 -1.42 22.14
N LEU A 196 -14.61 -1.43 23.22
CA LEU A 196 -13.45 -2.30 23.38
C LEU A 196 -13.82 -3.77 23.66
N GLY A 197 -15.10 -4.12 23.72
CA GLY A 197 -15.57 -5.47 24.02
C GLY A 197 -15.60 -5.82 25.52
N GLY A 198 -15.39 -4.83 26.40
CA GLY A 198 -15.58 -4.95 27.83
C GLY A 198 -17.05 -4.86 28.24
N ASP A 199 -17.33 -5.28 29.47
CA ASP A 199 -18.63 -5.17 30.10
C ASP A 199 -18.56 -4.20 31.29
N THR A 200 -19.54 -3.32 31.41
CA THR A 200 -19.67 -2.32 32.48
C THR A 200 -21.16 -2.04 32.77
N PHE A 201 -21.45 -1.31 33.85
CA PHE A 201 -22.78 -0.87 34.22
C PHE A 201 -22.96 0.63 33.98
N ALA A 202 -24.19 1.06 33.67
CA ALA A 202 -24.57 2.47 33.59
C ALA A 202 -24.74 3.05 35.00
N MET A 203 -23.63 3.32 35.66
CA MET A 203 -23.59 3.94 36.99
C MET A 203 -22.30 4.74 37.18
N GLU A 204 -22.31 5.64 38.15
CA GLU A 204 -21.14 6.45 38.49
C GLU A 204 -19.97 5.56 38.98
N ASN A 205 -18.74 5.97 38.65
CA ASN A 205 -17.51 5.24 39.01
C ASN A 205 -17.50 3.77 38.54
N SER A 206 -18.12 3.51 37.39
CA SER A 206 -18.20 2.17 36.83
C SER A 206 -16.83 1.58 36.48
N VAL A 207 -16.74 0.26 36.51
CA VAL A 207 -15.52 -0.50 36.19
C VAL A 207 -15.78 -1.32 34.93
N CYS A 208 -14.90 -1.15 33.94
CA CYS A 208 -14.83 -1.97 32.75
C CYS A 208 -14.16 -3.31 33.08
N THR A 209 -14.79 -4.41 32.73
CA THR A 209 -14.25 -5.77 32.90
C THR A 209 -14.14 -6.47 31.55
N PHE A 210 -12.98 -7.05 31.26
CA PHE A 210 -12.72 -7.77 30.01
C PHE A 210 -12.79 -9.28 30.20
N LYS A 211 -12.96 -10.02 29.09
CA LYS A 211 -13.06 -11.50 29.10
C LYS A 211 -11.83 -12.19 29.72
N ASN A 212 -10.66 -11.57 29.64
CA ASN A 212 -9.42 -12.08 30.22
C ASN A 212 -9.32 -11.82 31.75
N GLY A 213 -10.33 -11.22 32.36
CA GLY A 213 -10.38 -10.88 33.78
C GLY A 213 -9.72 -9.55 34.15
N SER A 214 -9.11 -8.84 33.20
CA SER A 214 -8.56 -7.50 33.46
C SER A 214 -9.67 -6.48 33.67
N THR A 215 -9.39 -5.49 34.52
CA THR A 215 -10.36 -4.46 34.91
C THR A 215 -9.73 -3.08 34.94
N CYS A 216 -10.50 -2.06 34.53
CA CYS A 216 -10.13 -0.64 34.66
C CYS A 216 -11.35 0.18 35.06
N PRO A 217 -11.24 1.19 35.94
CA PRO A 217 -12.25 2.24 36.02
C PRO A 217 -12.50 2.82 34.62
N THR A 218 -13.75 3.01 34.23
CA THR A 218 -14.09 3.41 32.85
C THR A 218 -13.44 4.73 32.46
N ILE A 219 -13.44 5.70 33.38
CA ILE A 219 -12.82 7.01 33.16
C ILE A 219 -11.30 6.93 32.96
N ASP A 220 -10.61 6.06 33.71
CA ASP A 220 -9.17 5.87 33.59
C ASP A 220 -8.80 5.14 32.30
N LEU A 221 -9.65 4.19 31.88
CA LEU A 221 -9.52 3.51 30.59
C LEU A 221 -9.67 4.52 29.44
N TYR A 222 -10.66 5.40 29.50
CA TYR A 222 -10.91 6.42 28.48
C TYR A 222 -9.83 7.50 28.45
N ASN A 223 -9.22 7.83 29.58
CA ASN A 223 -8.14 8.80 29.69
C ASN A 223 -6.75 8.17 29.56
N GLY A 224 -6.65 6.90 29.16
CA GLY A 224 -5.37 6.21 28.94
C GLY A 224 -4.51 6.01 30.20
N THR A 225 -5.00 6.35 31.39
CA THR A 225 -4.30 6.14 32.67
C THR A 225 -4.39 4.68 33.14
N CYS A 226 -5.35 3.92 32.60
CA CYS A 226 -5.45 2.47 32.76
C CYS A 226 -5.43 1.77 31.40
N SER A 227 -4.48 0.84 31.21
CA SER A 227 -4.35 0.02 30.00
C SER A 227 -4.44 -1.46 30.38
N PRO A 228 -5.57 -2.13 30.08
CA PRO A 228 -5.73 -3.55 30.38
C PRO A 228 -4.76 -4.37 29.51
N LYS A 229 -4.02 -5.29 30.13
CA LYS A 229 -3.01 -6.09 29.40
C LYS A 229 -3.69 -7.17 28.56
N GLY A 230 -3.23 -7.34 27.32
CA GLY A 230 -3.64 -8.46 26.47
C GLY A 230 -5.05 -8.34 25.90
N ILE A 231 -5.51 -7.10 25.71
CA ILE A 231 -6.57 -6.68 24.80
C ILE A 231 -5.98 -5.70 23.79
#